data_AF-A0A925WMJ9-F1
#
_entry.id   AF-A0A925WMJ9-F1
#
_cell.length_a   1.000
_cell.length_b   1.000
_cell.length_c   1.000
_cell.angle_alpha   90.00
_cell.angle_beta   90.00
_cell.angle_gamma   90.00
#
_symmetry.space_group_name_H-M   'P 1'
#
loop_
_entity.id
_entity.type
_entity.pdbx_description
1 polymer ?
#
loop_
_entity_poly.entity_id
_entity_poly.type
_entity_poly.pdbx_seq_one_letter_code
_entity_poly.pdbx_strand_id
1 'polypeptide(L)' 'MIAMPAETWVDEITDFLISRPTPDQIIGFRVSDVLNQRLHALLDKNREAVLSPQERTELDRFLGLGHIFTML' A
#
# COMPACT_ATOMS: atom_id res chain seq x y z
N MET A 1 0.50 -8.47 -21.55
CA MET A 1 -0.31 -7.51 -20.76
C MET A 1 -0.98 -8.31 -19.66
N ILE A 2 -0.55 -8.18 -18.41
CA ILE A 2 -1.26 -8.76 -17.27
C ILE A 2 -2.04 -7.61 -16.65
N ALA A 3 -3.37 -7.76 -16.60
CA ALA A 3 -4.26 -6.82 -15.96
C ALA A 3 -3.79 -6.62 -14.51
N MET A 4 -3.51 -5.38 -14.13
CA MET A 4 -3.34 -5.00 -12.74
C MET A 4 -4.67 -5.34 -12.05
N PRO A 5 -4.68 -6.14 -10.97
CA PRO A 5 -5.94 -6.41 -10.28
C PRO A 5 -6.59 -5.09 -9.89
N ALA A 6 -7.91 -5.01 -10.13
CA ALA A 6 -8.71 -3.80 -9.99
C ALA A 6 -8.87 -3.31 -8.55
N GLU A 7 -8.34 -4.03 -7.55
CA GLU A 7 -8.22 -3.55 -6.17
C GLU A 7 -6.85 -2.93 -5.96
N THR A 8 -6.72 -1.67 -6.37
CA THR A 8 -5.56 -0.88 -5.96
C THR A 8 -5.69 -0.53 -4.48
N TRP A 9 -4.61 -0.63 -3.71
CA TRP A 9 -4.42 0.00 -2.39
C TRP A 9 -5.02 1.42 -2.24
N VAL A 10 -5.10 2.18 -3.35
CA VAL A 10 -5.78 3.47 -3.42
C VAL A 10 -7.29 3.35 -3.18
N ASP A 11 -7.96 2.34 -3.73
CA ASP A 11 -9.39 2.07 -3.48
C ASP A 11 -9.63 1.73 -2.01
N GLU A 12 -8.84 0.87 -1.38
CA GLU A 12 -9.02 0.52 0.04
C GLU A 12 -8.88 1.74 0.96
N ILE A 13 -7.91 2.60 0.70
CA ILE A 13 -7.73 3.82 1.50
C ILE A 13 -8.79 4.85 1.18
N THR A 14 -9.22 4.96 -0.08
CA THR A 14 -10.29 5.87 -0.47
C THR A 14 -11.60 5.47 0.20
N ASP A 15 -11.95 4.19 0.18
CA ASP A 15 -13.13 3.65 0.87
C ASP A 15 -13.04 3.88 2.38
N PHE A 16 -11.88 3.60 2.98
CA PHE A 16 -11.61 3.86 4.38
C PHE A 16 -11.79 5.35 4.74
N LEU A 17 -11.24 6.28 3.96
CA LEU A 17 -11.37 7.72 4.22
C LEU A 17 -12.80 8.23 4.01
N ILE A 18 -13.51 7.72 3.00
CA ILE A 18 -14.92 8.07 2.75
C ILE A 18 -15.81 7.62 3.91
N SER A 19 -15.45 6.54 4.61
CA SER A 19 -16.17 6.07 5.80
C SER A 19 -16.11 7.02 7.00
N ARG A 20 -15.33 8.12 6.92
CA ARG A 20 -15.05 9.08 8.01
C ARG A 20 -14.54 8.37 9.26
N PRO A 21 -13.36 7.74 9.18
CA PRO A 21 -12.83 6.96 10.28
C PRO A 21 -12.48 7.88 11.45
N THR A 22 -12.57 7.35 12.67
CA THR A 22 -12.13 8.09 13.85
C THR A 22 -10.60 8.19 13.89
N PRO A 23 -10.02 9.15 14.64
CA PRO A 23 -8.57 9.23 14.81
C PRO A 23 -7.93 7.92 15.28
N ASP A 24 -8.60 7.18 16.16
CA ASP A 24 -8.16 5.87 16.64
C ASP A 24 -8.12 4.82 15.52
N GLN A 25 -9.13 4.82 14.66
CA GLN A 25 -9.17 3.96 13.47
C GLN A 25 -8.11 4.33 12.44
N ILE A 26 -7.78 5.62 12.29
CA ILE A 26 -6.71 6.08 11.39
C ILE A 26 -5.35 5.56 11.89
N ILE A 27 -5.09 5.65 13.21
CA ILE A 27 -3.86 5.12 13.81
C ILE A 27 -3.79 3.59 13.70
N GLY A 28 -4.93 2.91 13.82
CA GLY A 28 -5.05 1.46 13.68
C GLY A 28 -5.16 0.96 12.24
N PHE A 29 -5.19 1.85 11.24
CA PHE A 29 -5.44 1.46 9.86
C PHE A 29 -4.33 0.55 9.34
N ARG A 30 -4.75 -0.58 8.75
CA ARG A 30 -3.88 -1.52 8.08
C ARG A 30 -4.54 -1.91 6.76
N VAL A 31 -3.77 -1.85 5.68
CA VAL A 31 -4.20 -2.38 4.38
C VAL A 31 -4.58 -3.86 4.50
N SER A 32 -5.43 -4.35 3.59
CA SER A 32 -5.82 -5.77 3.55
C SER A 32 -4.62 -6.71 3.62
N ASP A 33 -4.86 -7.90 4.15
CA ASP A 33 -3.80 -8.91 4.35
C ASP A 33 -3.09 -9.25 3.02
N VAL A 34 -3.83 -9.25 1.91
CA VAL A 34 -3.29 -9.46 0.56
C VAL A 34 -2.28 -8.37 0.18
N LEU A 35 -2.61 -7.10 0.39
CA LEU A 35 -1.70 -5.99 0.12
C LEU A 35 -0.53 -5.95 1.09
N ASN A 36 -0.75 -6.31 2.35
CA ASN A 36 0.30 -6.40 3.36
C ASN A 36 1.33 -7.50 3.02
N GLN A 37 0.86 -8.69 2.60
CA GLN A 37 1.72 -9.77 2.10
C GLN A 37 2.49 -9.35 0.84
N ARG A 38 1.82 -8.65 -0.08
CA ARG A 38 2.46 -8.12 -1.30
C ARG A 38 3.56 -7.12 -0.97
N LEU A 39 3.31 -6.20 -0.05
CA LEU A 39 4.29 -5.23 0.43
C LEU A 39 5.50 -5.93 1.06
N HIS A 40 5.28 -6.95 1.92
CA HIS A 40 6.38 -7.72 2.48
C HIS A 40 7.22 -8.42 1.42
N ALA A 41 6.59 -9.05 0.42
CA ALA A 41 7.31 -9.66 -0.70
C ALA A 41 8.14 -8.64 -1.50
N LEU A 42 7.61 -7.43 -1.71
CA LEU A 42 8.35 -6.34 -2.37
C LEU A 42 9.52 -5.84 -1.53
N LEU A 43 9.37 -5.74 -0.21
CA LEU A 43 10.42 -5.33 0.72
C LEU A 43 11.53 -6.37 0.82
N ASP A 44 11.20 -7.67 0.83
CA ASP A 44 12.20 -8.73 0.82
C ASP A 44 13.00 -8.72 -0.49
N LYS A 45 12.32 -8.58 -1.63
CA LYS A 45 12.99 -8.37 -2.93
C LYS A 45 13.82 -7.09 -2.98
N ASN A 46 13.40 -6.04 -2.27
CA ASN A 46 14.15 -4.79 -2.16
C ASN A 46 15.49 -5.03 -1.47
N ARG A 47 15.45 -5.74 -0.33
CA ARG A 47 16.64 -6.10 0.46
C ARG A 47 17.62 -6.96 -0.32
N GLU A 48 17.13 -7.87 -1.13
CA GLU A 48 17.94 -8.73 -2.00
C GLU A 48 18.42 -8.01 -3.29
N ALA A 49 18.02 -6.76 -3.51
CA ALA A 49 18.29 -5.97 -4.71
C ALA A 49 17.77 -6.60 -6.03
N VAL A 50 16.79 -7.51 -5.95
CA VAL A 50 16.21 -8.25 -7.09
C VAL A 50 14.88 -7.65 -7.58
N LEU A 51 14.48 -6.48 -7.09
CA LEU A 51 13.28 -5.79 -7.56
C LEU A 51 13.38 -5.43 -9.05
N SER A 52 12.40 -5.88 -9.81
CA SER A 52 12.19 -5.39 -11.17
C SER A 52 11.78 -3.91 -11.19
N PRO A 53 11.95 -3.20 -12.32
CA PRO A 53 11.53 -1.80 -12.44
C PRO A 53 10.04 -1.60 -12.13
N GLN A 54 9.18 -2.55 -12.51
CA GLN A 54 7.75 -2.49 -12.24
C GLN A 54 7.45 -2.62 -10.74
N GLU A 55 8.13 -3.54 -10.06
CA GLU A 55 7.99 -3.75 -8.62
C GLU A 55 8.56 -2.58 -7.80
N ARG A 56 9.60 -1.89 -8.31
CA ARG A 56 10.07 -0.64 -7.69
C ARG A 56 9.00 0.44 -7.72
N THR A 57 8.34 0.65 -8.86
CA THR A 57 7.23 1.61 -8.97
C THR A 57 6.03 1.19 -8.11
N GLU A 58 5.82 -0.11 -7.92
CA GLU A 58 4.81 -0.63 -6.98
C GLU A 58 5.17 -0.33 -5.52
N LEU A 59 6.42 -0.57 -5.12
CA LEU A 59 6.91 -0.28 -3.78
C LEU A 59 6.93 1.21 -3.45
N ASP A 60 7.38 2.06 -4.38
CA ASP A 60 7.39 3.52 -4.24
C ASP A 60 5.98 4.07 -3.97
N ARG A 61 5.00 3.52 -4.69
CA ARG A 61 3.58 3.76 -4.45
C ARG A 61 3.20 3.40 -3.01
N PHE A 62 3.44 2.16 -2.56
CA PHE A 62 3.14 1.76 -1.18
C PHE A 62 3.76 2.68 -0.11
N LEU A 63 5.00 3.15 -0.32
CA LEU A 63 5.67 4.08 0.60
C LEU A 63 5.01 5.46 0.64
N GLY A 64 4.40 5.90 -0.46
CA GLY A 64 3.59 7.11 -0.52
C GLY A 64 2.43 7.13 0.49
N LEU A 65 1.89 5.97 0.90
CA LEU A 65 0.85 5.91 1.94
C LEU A 65 1.33 6.42 3.29
N GLY A 66 2.49 5.92 3.73
CA GLY A 66 3.04 6.30 5.02
C GLY A 66 3.26 7.82 5.09
N HIS A 67 3.58 8.41 3.94
CA HIS A 67 3.68 9.86 3.83
C HIS A 67 2.33 10.57 4.00
N ILE A 68 1.26 10.09 3.36
CA ILE A 68 -0.08 10.69 3.47
C ILE A 68 -0.58 10.67 4.93
N PHE A 69 -0.45 9.54 5.62
CA PHE A 69 -0.87 9.43 7.03
C PHE A 69 -0.05 10.30 7.98
N THR A 70 1.20 10.66 7.61
CA THR A 70 2.03 11.57 8.39
C THR A 70 1.66 13.05 8.15
N MET A 71 1.01 13.36 7.04
CA MET A 71 0.59 14.74 6.70
C MET A 71 -0.83 15.10 7.19
N LEU A 72 -1.61 14.11 7.65
CA LEU A 72 -2.95 14.29 8.23
C LEU A 72 -2.85 14.67 9.71
#